data_AF-A0A6A5VJ85-F1
#
_entry.id   AF-A0A6A5VJ85-F1
#
_cell.length_a   1.000
_cell.length_b   1.000
_cell.length_c   1.000
_cell.angle_alpha   90.00
_cell.angle_beta   90.00
_cell.angle_gamma   90.00
#
_symmetry.space_group_name_H-M   'P 1'
#
loop_
_entity.id
_entity.type
_entity.pdbx_description
1 polymer ?
#
loop_
_entity_poly.entity_id
_entity_poly.type
_entity_poly.pdbx_seq_one_letter_code
_entity_poly.pdbx_strand_id
1 'polypeptide(L)'
;MAFFGAAGLFSSQIASTGAGAALVRPGVCGYPKEISNIRAQEAYNLEGEQLVTFNSEVLLGRLTLTKSVAYARSCYNNYLDGGATDCNIFVRTYLEGVGASAVENAPCPFGGDACATSSAVRYDSGNISSSKDLGINFPEAEDVSIRRVTSCAPINSERYATLWKKNLPEAFGGKTNTSVRFWEFGKGPYGCRATSLENQTDDTTFCISQYQKDYWQDTYTVLAVTAYVVNKTASDFTPVPDFQRDDADVTLISIFSKAKYTDVVNDPLFHAHNNSFTTGTNGKNFSTPTTDLSVLGCTEQYQFCNTANGKCTELTGLYRVLKTVEDGDLELSPQQAATFRVVWKAAWSMVLQWATTILDNSLLLAQDFVFTMKSTTSSPLPDAQWIQEAHNLHNLSLAVLQRRVNEFSSPENFDIRPNLNSLEQMDTPTDVYELNICQHQKIRSTAHVSVSVLGMCIVLGVGSILILLDWTLIQQIFWFRSVTHLRQAKKADWMATGTLQLHRQALEARAIGPWNLGDYLFPVLAERGRIFLGLGVRPDPPGHSSVQDEGSDYNSRTAYNGGKYAAVSEEIILEPLNDPKGWAH
;
A
#
# COMPACT_ATOMS: atom_id res chain seq x y z
N MET A 1 -37.35 -4.81 -22.55
CA MET A 1 -36.59 -3.89 -21.67
C MET A 1 -35.63 -4.63 -20.74
N ALA A 2 -36.03 -5.69 -20.03
CA ALA A 2 -35.13 -6.45 -19.14
C ALA A 2 -33.85 -6.98 -19.81
N PHE A 3 -33.94 -7.44 -21.06
CA PHE A 3 -32.78 -7.94 -21.83
C PHE A 3 -31.73 -6.85 -22.12
N PHE A 4 -32.18 -5.63 -22.46
CA PHE A 4 -31.29 -4.49 -22.69
C PHE A 4 -30.67 -3.97 -21.38
N GLY A 5 -31.41 -4.04 -20.26
CA GLY A 5 -30.87 -3.74 -18.93
C GLY A 5 -29.79 -4.73 -18.48
N ALA A 6 -30.02 -6.03 -18.68
CA ALA A 6 -29.03 -7.06 -18.40
C ALA A 6 -27.78 -6.93 -19.29
N ALA A 7 -27.96 -6.68 -20.59
CA ALA A 7 -26.85 -6.44 -21.51
C ALA A 7 -26.05 -5.17 -21.15
N GLY A 8 -26.73 -4.10 -20.71
CA GLY A 8 -26.08 -2.89 -20.20
C GLY A 8 -25.26 -3.15 -18.93
N LEU A 9 -25.80 -3.92 -17.98
CA LEU A 9 -25.09 -4.33 -16.77
C LEU A 9 -23.86 -5.19 -17.09
N PHE A 10 -24.00 -6.19 -17.96
CA PHE A 10 -22.85 -7.00 -18.39
C PHE A 10 -21.81 -6.17 -19.13
N SER A 11 -22.23 -5.23 -20.01
CA SER A 11 -21.32 -4.32 -20.71
C SER A 11 -20.55 -3.41 -19.75
N SER A 12 -21.20 -2.92 -18.69
CA SER A 12 -20.56 -2.11 -17.66
C SER A 12 -19.51 -2.86 -16.83
N GLN A 13 -19.57 -4.19 -16.78
CA GLN A 13 -18.59 -5.04 -16.08
C GLN A 13 -17.44 -5.55 -16.97
N ILE A 14 -17.43 -5.18 -18.27
CA ILE A 14 -16.37 -5.64 -19.19
C ILE A 14 -15.04 -4.97 -18.91
N ALA A 15 -15.03 -3.72 -18.45
CA ALA A 15 -13.83 -2.99 -18.09
C ALA A 15 -13.95 -2.47 -16.65
N SER A 16 -12.93 -2.70 -15.82
CA SER A 16 -12.91 -2.11 -14.49
C SER A 16 -12.72 -0.59 -14.60
N THR A 17 -13.71 0.20 -14.20
CA THR A 17 -13.54 1.64 -14.01
C THR A 17 -12.92 1.89 -12.62
N GLY A 18 -11.60 2.05 -12.56
CA GLY A 18 -10.84 2.25 -11.30
C GLY A 18 -9.43 1.65 -11.36
N ALA A 19 -8.74 1.56 -10.21
CA ALA A 19 -7.46 0.85 -10.11
C ALA A 19 -7.66 -0.65 -10.38
N GLY A 20 -7.41 -1.07 -11.62
CA GLY A 20 -7.50 -2.45 -12.06
C GLY A 20 -6.44 -3.31 -11.40
N ALA A 21 -6.69 -4.63 -11.34
CA ALA A 21 -5.66 -5.58 -10.95
C ALA A 21 -4.69 -5.77 -12.12
N ALA A 22 -3.41 -5.57 -11.85
CA ALA A 22 -2.33 -5.75 -12.81
C ALA A 22 -1.35 -6.79 -12.29
N LEU A 23 -0.75 -7.54 -13.22
CA LEU A 23 0.32 -8.46 -12.92
C LEU A 23 1.65 -7.72 -13.06
N VAL A 24 2.51 -7.82 -12.07
CA VAL A 24 3.87 -7.26 -12.12
C VAL A 24 4.68 -8.03 -13.15
N ARG A 25 5.41 -7.30 -14.00
CA ARG A 25 6.42 -7.87 -14.91
C ARG A 25 7.77 -7.23 -14.63
N PRO A 26 8.58 -7.81 -13.74
CA PRO A 26 9.84 -7.20 -13.37
C PRO A 26 10.97 -7.50 -14.35
N GLY A 27 11.90 -6.57 -14.45
CA GLY A 27 13.22 -6.82 -15.04
C GLY A 27 14.19 -7.48 -14.04
N VAL A 28 14.05 -7.17 -12.74
CA VAL A 28 14.83 -7.72 -11.63
C VAL A 28 13.87 -8.03 -10.48
N CYS A 29 14.05 -9.17 -9.83
CA CYS A 29 13.29 -9.56 -8.64
C CYS A 29 14.21 -10.20 -7.60
N GLY A 30 13.70 -10.37 -6.39
CA GLY A 30 14.46 -10.89 -5.25
C GLY A 30 14.50 -9.91 -4.08
N TYR A 31 15.09 -10.35 -2.98
CA TYR A 31 15.38 -9.49 -1.84
C TYR A 31 16.76 -8.83 -1.97
N PRO A 32 17.04 -7.75 -1.22
CA PRO A 32 18.37 -7.18 -1.15
C PRO A 32 19.41 -8.23 -0.76
N LYS A 33 20.62 -8.10 -1.30
CA LYS A 33 21.79 -8.77 -0.74
C LYS A 33 21.94 -8.32 0.72
N GLU A 34 22.22 -9.26 1.60
CA GLU A 34 22.30 -9.01 3.03
C GLU A 34 23.65 -9.41 3.59
N ILE A 35 24.05 -8.74 4.67
CA ILE A 35 25.18 -9.18 5.48
C ILE A 35 24.72 -9.99 6.69
N SER A 36 25.51 -10.98 7.09
CA SER A 36 25.23 -11.77 8.29
C SER A 36 25.29 -10.91 9.56
N ASN A 37 24.35 -11.13 10.46
CA ASN A 37 24.27 -10.47 11.77
C ASN A 37 24.28 -8.94 11.69
N ILE A 38 23.52 -8.35 10.75
CA ILE A 38 23.50 -6.90 10.50
C ILE A 38 23.41 -6.03 11.78
N ARG A 39 22.70 -6.48 12.82
CA ARG A 39 22.55 -5.75 14.09
C ARG A 39 23.82 -5.64 14.92
N ALA A 40 24.74 -6.58 14.75
CA ALA A 40 26.03 -6.60 15.42
C ALA A 40 27.14 -5.89 14.65
N GLN A 41 26.83 -5.40 13.45
CA GLN A 41 27.80 -4.79 12.57
C GLN A 41 27.82 -3.29 12.79
N GLU A 42 29.01 -2.74 12.94
CA GLU A 42 29.24 -1.31 12.98
C GLU A 42 29.79 -0.86 11.63
N ALA A 43 29.15 0.14 11.02
CA ALA A 43 29.44 0.55 9.65
C ALA A 43 30.91 0.88 9.39
N TYR A 44 31.62 1.38 10.40
CA TYR A 44 33.04 1.75 10.29
C TYR A 44 34.00 0.55 10.31
N ASN A 45 33.54 -0.64 10.68
CA ASN A 45 34.31 -1.88 10.62
C ASN A 45 34.14 -2.62 9.28
N LEU A 46 33.30 -2.10 8.38
CA LEU A 46 33.01 -2.70 7.08
C LEU A 46 33.78 -1.98 5.97
N GLU A 47 34.33 -2.75 5.03
CA GLU A 47 35.07 -2.23 3.88
C GLU A 47 34.61 -2.88 2.56
N GLY A 48 34.97 -2.25 1.44
CA GLY A 48 34.77 -2.81 0.11
C GLY A 48 33.32 -3.18 -0.20
N GLU A 49 33.11 -4.41 -0.69
CA GLU A 49 31.80 -4.93 -1.07
C GLU A 49 30.84 -5.07 0.13
N GLN A 50 31.35 -5.46 1.31
CA GLN A 50 30.51 -5.63 2.50
C GLN A 50 29.88 -4.31 2.94
N LEU A 51 30.64 -3.20 2.89
CA LEU A 51 30.12 -1.87 3.18
C LEU A 51 29.05 -1.45 2.16
N VAL A 52 29.25 -1.79 0.89
CA VAL A 52 28.26 -1.50 -0.17
C VAL A 52 26.97 -2.28 0.06
N THR A 53 27.06 -3.59 0.34
CA THR A 53 25.90 -4.42 0.65
C THR A 53 25.17 -3.91 1.88
N PHE A 54 25.88 -3.63 2.97
CA PHE A 54 25.31 -3.06 4.19
C PHE A 54 24.59 -1.73 3.95
N ASN A 55 25.23 -0.80 3.24
CA ASN A 55 24.63 0.49 2.92
C ASN A 55 23.34 0.33 2.09
N SER A 56 23.37 -0.58 1.12
CA SER A 56 22.22 -0.89 0.25
C SER A 56 21.07 -1.49 1.05
N GLU A 57 21.37 -2.47 1.90
CA GLU A 57 20.43 -3.15 2.78
C GLU A 57 19.75 -2.16 3.75
N VAL A 58 20.53 -1.29 4.40
CA VAL A 58 20.00 -0.28 5.34
C VAL A 58 19.12 0.75 4.64
N LEU A 59 19.51 1.22 3.45
CA LEU A 59 18.73 2.21 2.70
C LEU A 59 17.41 1.60 2.18
N LEU A 60 17.45 0.38 1.65
CA LEU A 60 16.26 -0.35 1.22
C LEU A 60 15.33 -0.61 2.42
N GLY A 61 15.86 -1.09 3.54
CA GLY A 61 15.08 -1.31 4.77
C GLY A 61 14.44 -0.03 5.31
N ARG A 62 15.19 1.09 5.31
CA ARG A 62 14.65 2.41 5.69
C ARG A 62 13.55 2.89 4.75
N LEU A 63 13.72 2.68 3.44
CA LEU A 63 12.71 3.02 2.44
C LEU A 63 11.42 2.21 2.67
N THR A 64 11.53 0.89 2.83
CA THR A 64 10.40 0.01 3.13
C THR A 64 9.66 0.50 4.37
N LEU A 65 10.36 0.66 5.49
CA LEU A 65 9.74 1.02 6.77
C LEU A 65 9.10 2.41 6.73
N THR A 66 9.78 3.40 6.16
CA THR A 66 9.25 4.78 6.05
C THR A 66 7.97 4.79 5.21
N LYS A 67 7.97 4.12 4.06
CA LYS A 67 6.78 4.04 3.22
C LYS A 67 5.67 3.19 3.86
N SER A 68 6.00 2.15 4.64
CA SER A 68 5.01 1.34 5.37
C SER A 68 4.39 2.08 6.55
N VAL A 69 5.13 2.91 7.30
CA VAL A 69 4.55 3.79 8.34
C VAL A 69 3.58 4.78 7.71
N ALA A 70 3.98 5.45 6.64
CA ALA A 70 3.11 6.38 5.93
C ALA A 70 1.83 5.67 5.43
N TYR A 71 1.98 4.45 4.89
CA TYR A 71 0.84 3.65 4.44
C TYR A 71 -0.06 3.20 5.58
N ALA A 72 0.50 2.71 6.70
CA ALA A 72 -0.28 2.31 7.86
C ALA A 72 -1.07 3.50 8.43
N ARG A 73 -0.41 4.65 8.62
CA ARG A 73 -1.07 5.86 9.14
C ARG A 73 -2.22 6.34 8.25
N SER A 74 -2.05 6.29 6.93
CA SER A 74 -3.05 6.78 5.97
C SER A 74 -4.15 5.76 5.64
N CYS A 75 -3.81 4.46 5.57
CA CYS A 75 -4.67 3.45 4.95
C CYS A 75 -5.19 2.38 5.93
N TYR A 76 -4.54 2.17 7.08
CA TYR A 76 -5.01 1.21 8.10
C TYR A 76 -5.91 1.88 9.15
N ASN A 77 -5.77 3.19 9.37
CA ASN A 77 -6.50 3.88 10.44
C ASN A 77 -7.92 4.36 10.04
N ASN A 78 -8.19 4.58 8.74
CA ASN A 78 -9.49 5.06 8.24
C ASN A 78 -10.11 4.08 7.23
N TYR A 79 -10.92 3.15 7.72
CA TYR A 79 -11.68 2.20 6.89
C TYR A 79 -12.60 2.88 5.85
N LEU A 80 -13.01 4.13 6.11
CA LEU A 80 -13.90 4.91 5.25
C LEU A 80 -13.16 5.63 4.10
N ASP A 81 -11.83 5.78 4.17
CA ASP A 81 -11.00 6.45 3.16
C ASP A 81 -10.31 5.46 2.19
N GLY A 82 -10.78 4.22 2.10
CA GLY A 82 -10.28 3.21 1.13
C GLY A 82 -10.39 3.63 -0.35
N GLY A 83 -10.99 4.79 -0.63
CA GLY A 83 -11.03 5.45 -1.94
C GLY A 83 -9.84 6.40 -2.23
N ALA A 84 -8.95 6.67 -1.29
CA ALA A 84 -7.74 7.44 -1.57
C ALA A 84 -6.88 6.67 -2.59
N THR A 85 -6.49 7.34 -3.68
CA THR A 85 -5.70 6.74 -4.78
C THR A 85 -4.42 6.08 -4.26
N ASP A 86 -3.82 6.65 -3.21
CA ASP A 86 -2.55 6.21 -2.64
C ASP A 86 -2.69 4.92 -1.80
N CYS A 87 -3.91 4.58 -1.39
CA CYS A 87 -4.20 3.34 -0.65
C CYS A 87 -4.43 2.13 -1.57
N ASN A 88 -4.55 2.35 -2.89
CA ASN A 88 -4.86 1.32 -3.89
C ASN A 88 -3.61 0.80 -4.61
N ILE A 89 -2.59 0.42 -3.84
CA ILE A 89 -1.33 -0.16 -4.37
C ILE A 89 -1.34 -1.69 -4.25
N PHE A 90 -1.71 -2.21 -3.08
CA PHE A 90 -1.78 -3.65 -2.81
C PHE A 90 -3.16 -4.22 -3.15
N VAL A 91 -3.24 -5.55 -3.27
CA VAL A 91 -4.51 -6.26 -3.55
C VAL A 91 -5.56 -5.96 -2.48
N ARG A 92 -5.15 -5.93 -1.22
CA ARG A 92 -5.94 -5.46 -0.08
C ARG A 92 -5.39 -4.15 0.43
N THR A 93 -6.27 -3.19 0.72
CA THR A 93 -5.85 -1.90 1.30
C THR A 93 -5.27 -2.04 2.71
N TYR A 94 -5.80 -2.97 3.49
CA TYR A 94 -5.27 -3.37 4.79
C TYR A 94 -5.43 -4.88 4.94
N LEU A 95 -4.60 -5.51 5.78
CA LEU A 95 -4.69 -6.94 6.06
C LEU A 95 -5.63 -7.22 7.22
N GLU A 96 -6.78 -7.79 6.90
CA GLU A 96 -7.70 -8.40 7.86
C GLU A 96 -7.99 -9.83 7.36
N GLY A 97 -7.27 -10.79 7.91
CA GLY A 97 -7.41 -12.20 7.55
C GLY A 97 -8.68 -12.83 8.11
N VAL A 98 -8.91 -14.10 7.76
CA VAL A 98 -10.07 -14.83 8.29
C VAL A 98 -9.92 -15.04 9.80
N GLY A 99 -10.90 -14.57 10.56
CA GLY A 99 -10.91 -14.68 12.03
C GLY A 99 -10.07 -13.62 12.74
N ALA A 100 -9.76 -12.50 12.08
CA ALA A 100 -9.11 -11.37 12.72
C ALA A 100 -9.89 -10.88 13.94
N SER A 101 -9.17 -10.47 14.99
CA SER A 101 -9.79 -9.97 16.22
C SER A 101 -8.86 -9.05 16.99
N ALA A 102 -9.45 -8.10 17.73
CA ALA A 102 -8.74 -7.23 18.65
C ALA A 102 -9.40 -7.33 20.03
N VAL A 103 -8.58 -7.52 21.08
CA VAL A 103 -9.02 -7.67 22.46
C VAL A 103 -8.24 -6.70 23.33
N GLU A 104 -8.90 -5.68 23.86
CA GLU A 104 -8.26 -4.63 24.69
C GLU A 104 -8.15 -4.99 26.18
N ASN A 105 -8.78 -6.08 26.61
CA ASN A 105 -8.76 -6.59 27.99
C ASN A 105 -8.17 -8.01 28.06
N ALA A 106 -7.08 -8.24 27.35
CA ALA A 106 -6.35 -9.50 27.39
C ALA A 106 -5.55 -9.63 28.71
N PRO A 107 -5.24 -10.85 29.17
CA PRO A 107 -4.34 -11.05 30.30
C PRO A 107 -2.92 -10.58 29.97
N CYS A 108 -2.16 -10.17 31.00
CA CYS A 108 -0.74 -9.84 30.86
C CYS A 108 0.02 -11.01 30.19
N PRO A 109 0.75 -10.76 29.09
CA PRO A 109 1.45 -11.83 28.37
C PRO A 109 2.78 -12.24 29.02
N PHE A 110 3.12 -11.65 30.16
CA PHE A 110 4.36 -11.85 30.91
C PHE A 110 4.07 -12.40 32.32
N GLY A 111 5.07 -13.05 32.91
CA GLY A 111 5.00 -13.63 34.25
C GLY A 111 5.25 -12.62 35.36
N GLY A 112 5.11 -13.10 36.60
CA GLY A 112 5.64 -12.43 37.79
C GLY A 112 5.07 -11.04 38.08
N ASP A 113 3.85 -10.69 37.67
CA ASP A 113 3.29 -9.32 37.78
C ASP A 113 4.16 -8.24 37.12
N ALA A 114 4.75 -8.56 35.96
CA ALA A 114 5.60 -7.63 35.21
C ALA A 114 4.83 -6.45 34.59
N CYS A 115 3.56 -6.63 34.23
CA CYS A 115 2.75 -5.58 33.62
C CYS A 115 2.39 -4.47 34.63
N ALA A 116 2.42 -3.21 34.20
CA ALA A 116 1.98 -2.07 34.99
C ALA A 116 0.44 -1.98 35.10
N THR A 117 -0.27 -2.56 34.12
CA THR A 117 -1.73 -2.59 34.05
C THR A 117 -2.27 -4.00 34.26
N SER A 118 -3.50 -4.10 34.76
CA SER A 118 -4.21 -5.39 34.89
C SER A 118 -4.70 -5.96 33.55
N SER A 119 -4.78 -5.12 32.52
CA SER A 119 -5.17 -5.49 31.15
C SER A 119 -4.03 -5.24 30.17
N ALA A 120 -3.93 -6.13 29.19
CA ALA A 120 -3.09 -6.04 28.00
C ALA A 120 -3.98 -5.94 26.76
N VAL A 121 -3.38 -5.60 25.62
CA VAL A 121 -4.06 -5.71 24.32
C VAL A 121 -3.54 -6.89 23.54
N ARG A 122 -4.41 -7.53 22.77
CA ARG A 122 -4.08 -8.62 21.85
C ARG A 122 -4.72 -8.35 20.50
N TYR A 123 -3.89 -8.31 19.46
CA TYR A 123 -4.29 -8.17 18.07
C TYR A 123 -3.96 -9.46 17.32
N ASP A 124 -4.95 -10.01 16.65
CA ASP A 124 -4.86 -11.22 15.84
C ASP A 124 -5.22 -10.88 14.41
N SER A 125 -4.28 -11.05 13.48
CA SER A 125 -4.52 -10.75 12.08
C SER A 125 -5.50 -11.71 11.42
N GLY A 126 -5.83 -12.83 12.07
CA GLY A 126 -6.43 -13.97 11.40
C GLY A 126 -5.50 -14.58 10.34
N ASN A 127 -6.03 -15.54 9.58
CA ASN A 127 -5.27 -16.18 8.50
C ASN A 127 -5.25 -15.28 7.26
N ILE A 128 -4.06 -14.79 6.91
CA ILE A 128 -3.77 -13.97 5.72
C ILE A 128 -3.31 -14.91 4.61
N SER A 129 -4.05 -14.95 3.50
CA SER A 129 -3.75 -15.79 2.34
C SER A 129 -2.69 -15.17 1.43
N SER A 130 -1.71 -15.97 1.01
CA SER A 130 -0.69 -15.55 0.04
C SER A 130 -1.30 -15.11 -1.29
N SER A 131 -2.36 -15.79 -1.75
CA SER A 131 -3.00 -15.50 -3.04
C SER A 131 -4.09 -14.43 -2.98
N LYS A 132 -4.95 -14.50 -1.95
CA LYS A 132 -6.12 -13.60 -1.82
C LYS A 132 -5.75 -12.25 -1.20
N ASP A 133 -4.79 -12.21 -0.28
CA ASP A 133 -4.51 -11.01 0.51
C ASP A 133 -3.15 -10.37 0.18
N LEU A 134 -2.11 -11.19 -0.04
CA LEU A 134 -0.76 -10.72 -0.40
C LEU A 134 -0.54 -10.61 -1.92
N GLY A 135 -1.41 -11.23 -2.73
CA GLY A 135 -1.43 -11.06 -4.18
C GLY A 135 -0.54 -12.00 -4.98
N ILE A 136 0.05 -13.04 -4.37
CA ILE A 136 0.83 -14.07 -5.08
C ILE A 136 -0.14 -14.96 -5.89
N ASN A 137 -0.21 -14.75 -7.20
CA ASN A 137 -1.26 -15.27 -8.08
C ASN A 137 -1.08 -16.75 -8.45
N PHE A 138 -1.14 -17.61 -7.45
CA PHE A 138 -1.19 -19.06 -7.61
C PHE A 138 -2.59 -19.61 -7.34
N PRO A 139 -2.91 -20.80 -7.89
CA PRO A 139 -4.15 -21.50 -7.58
C PRO A 139 -4.25 -21.84 -6.09
N GLU A 140 -5.48 -22.09 -5.61
CA GLU A 140 -5.75 -22.35 -4.19
C GLU A 140 -4.98 -23.54 -3.60
N ALA A 141 -4.64 -24.53 -4.44
CA ALA A 141 -3.83 -25.68 -4.04
C ALA A 141 -2.37 -25.31 -3.66
N GLU A 142 -1.89 -24.16 -4.11
CA GLU A 142 -0.53 -23.66 -3.82
C GLU A 142 -0.54 -22.48 -2.84
N ASP A 143 -1.71 -22.16 -2.27
CA ASP A 143 -1.83 -21.08 -1.30
C ASP A 143 -1.21 -21.49 0.04
N VAL A 144 -0.54 -20.53 0.66
CA VAL A 144 -0.01 -20.62 2.02
C VAL A 144 -0.59 -19.47 2.80
N SER A 145 -1.03 -19.71 4.04
CA SER A 145 -1.50 -18.62 4.90
C SER A 145 -0.52 -18.33 6.03
N ILE A 146 -0.37 -17.05 6.37
CA ILE A 146 0.34 -16.59 7.56
C ILE A 146 -0.65 -15.94 8.52
N ARG A 147 -0.48 -16.17 9.82
CA ARG A 147 -1.21 -15.47 10.88
C ARG A 147 -0.19 -14.87 11.84
N ARG A 148 -0.41 -13.60 12.22
CA ARG A 148 0.39 -12.88 13.21
C ARG A 148 -0.50 -12.52 14.39
N VAL A 149 0.00 -12.81 15.58
CA VAL A 149 -0.60 -12.37 16.83
C VAL A 149 0.39 -11.49 17.57
N THR A 150 -0.08 -10.33 18.02
CA THR A 150 0.72 -9.38 18.79
C THR A 150 -0.03 -9.07 20.08
N SER A 151 0.59 -9.38 21.23
CA SER A 151 0.03 -9.00 22.54
C SER A 151 0.99 -8.04 23.24
N CYS A 152 0.50 -6.89 23.68
CA CYS A 152 1.35 -5.84 24.27
C CYS A 152 0.77 -5.33 25.59
N ALA A 153 1.65 -4.95 26.51
CA ALA A 153 1.29 -4.32 27.77
C ALA A 153 2.39 -3.35 28.24
N PRO A 154 2.04 -2.21 28.86
CA PRO A 154 2.99 -1.39 29.59
C PRO A 154 3.60 -2.21 30.73
N ILE A 155 4.92 -2.13 30.90
CA ILE A 155 5.67 -2.86 31.91
C ILE A 155 5.93 -1.96 33.11
N ASN A 156 5.84 -2.53 34.32
CA ASN A 156 6.28 -1.85 35.54
C ASN A 156 7.82 -1.81 35.57
N SER A 157 8.40 -0.92 34.77
CA SER A 157 9.84 -0.86 34.52
C SER A 157 10.66 -0.55 35.78
N GLU A 158 10.09 0.22 36.72
CA GLU A 158 10.76 0.61 37.97
C GLU A 158 11.08 -0.59 38.88
N ARG A 159 10.34 -1.71 38.76
CA ARG A 159 10.67 -2.96 39.48
C ARG A 159 12.00 -3.58 39.03
N TYR A 160 12.39 -3.33 37.78
CA TYR A 160 13.63 -3.84 37.19
C TYR A 160 14.72 -2.78 37.17
N ALA A 161 14.48 -1.60 37.77
CA ALA A 161 15.41 -0.49 37.76
C ALA A 161 16.36 -0.55 38.96
N THR A 162 17.64 -0.30 38.71
CA THR A 162 18.61 -0.09 39.80
C THR A 162 18.48 1.32 40.38
N LEU A 163 19.12 1.55 41.53
CA LEU A 163 19.44 2.90 41.97
C LEU A 163 20.43 3.56 41.00
N TRP A 164 20.44 4.90 40.98
CA TRP A 164 21.43 5.69 40.24
C TRP A 164 22.84 5.40 40.76
N LYS A 165 23.71 4.86 39.91
CA LYS A 165 25.15 4.69 40.18
C LYS A 165 25.88 5.96 39.74
N LYS A 166 26.61 6.58 40.66
CA LYS A 166 27.34 7.83 40.45
C LYS A 166 28.79 7.56 40.03
N ASN A 167 29.43 8.58 39.45
CA ASN A 167 30.86 8.59 39.12
C ASN A 167 31.28 7.49 38.12
N LEU A 168 30.41 7.13 37.19
CA LEU A 168 30.73 6.19 36.12
C LEU A 168 31.30 6.92 34.90
N PRO A 169 32.22 6.32 34.14
CA PRO A 169 32.72 6.92 32.92
C PRO A 169 31.59 7.08 31.92
N GLU A 170 31.40 8.30 31.44
CA GLU A 170 30.42 8.64 30.42
C GLU A 170 30.94 8.22 29.03
N ALA A 171 30.11 7.49 28.30
CA ALA A 171 30.42 7.08 26.93
C ALA A 171 30.09 8.18 25.91
N PHE A 172 29.19 9.11 26.25
CA PHE A 172 28.76 10.21 25.39
C PHE A 172 29.49 11.53 25.67
N GLY A 173 29.68 12.41 24.67
CA GLY A 173 30.10 13.79 24.92
C GLY A 173 31.54 14.03 25.44
N GLY A 174 32.40 12.99 25.46
CA GLY A 174 33.80 13.07 25.94
C GLY A 174 33.98 12.56 27.37
N LYS A 175 35.19 12.07 27.69
CA LYS A 175 35.53 11.34 28.94
C LYS A 175 35.31 12.20 30.21
N THR A 176 34.08 12.24 30.69
CA THR A 176 33.68 12.80 31.99
C THR A 176 32.99 11.73 32.80
N ASN A 177 32.80 11.96 34.10
CA ASN A 177 32.03 11.05 34.93
C ASN A 177 30.56 11.50 34.97
N THR A 178 29.66 10.53 34.91
CA THR A 178 28.20 10.71 34.89
C THR A 178 27.54 9.87 35.99
N SER A 179 26.23 10.05 36.16
CA SER A 179 25.41 9.09 36.90
C SER A 179 24.60 8.28 35.90
N VAL A 180 24.49 6.97 36.10
CA VAL A 180 23.73 6.05 35.23
C VAL A 180 22.74 5.25 36.06
N ARG A 181 21.54 5.07 35.53
CA ARG A 181 20.53 4.15 36.04
C ARG A 181 20.35 3.01 35.03
N PHE A 182 20.25 1.78 35.54
CA PHE A 182 20.14 0.57 34.71
C PHE A 182 18.76 -0.06 34.87
N TRP A 183 18.29 -0.73 33.82
CA TRP A 183 17.11 -1.58 33.84
C TRP A 183 17.49 -3.00 33.45
N GLU A 184 17.18 -3.94 34.33
CA GLU A 184 17.67 -5.32 34.33
C GLU A 184 16.58 -6.30 33.85
N PHE A 185 16.30 -6.30 32.55
CA PHE A 185 15.33 -7.21 31.93
C PHE A 185 15.96 -8.51 31.41
N GLY A 186 17.29 -8.61 31.45
CA GLY A 186 18.03 -9.79 31.00
C GLY A 186 19.36 -9.46 30.32
N LYS A 187 20.17 -10.50 30.15
CA LYS A 187 21.56 -10.42 29.70
C LYS A 187 21.68 -10.30 28.18
N GLY A 188 22.29 -9.23 27.68
CA GLY A 188 22.59 -9.02 26.25
C GLY A 188 24.06 -8.67 25.98
N PRO A 189 24.55 -8.75 24.73
CA PRO A 189 25.95 -8.49 24.40
C PRO A 189 26.30 -7.00 24.43
N TYR A 190 25.31 -6.10 24.34
CA TYR A 190 25.54 -4.65 24.31
C TYR A 190 25.33 -3.95 25.66
N GLY A 191 24.47 -4.49 26.52
CA GLY A 191 24.07 -3.87 27.78
C GLY A 191 23.71 -2.38 27.61
N CYS A 192 24.26 -1.56 28.49
CA CYS A 192 24.14 -0.11 28.51
C CYS A 192 25.19 0.58 27.62
N ARG A 193 24.74 1.41 26.67
CA ARG A 193 25.65 2.21 25.81
C ARG A 193 26.17 3.48 26.47
N ALA A 194 25.63 3.88 27.63
CA ALA A 194 26.01 5.13 28.30
C ALA A 194 27.29 5.02 29.17
N THR A 195 27.82 3.82 29.37
CA THR A 195 29.05 3.60 30.16
C THR A 195 29.78 2.33 29.71
N SER A 196 30.99 2.08 30.25
CA SER A 196 31.77 0.87 29.96
C SER A 196 31.06 -0.40 30.46
N LEU A 197 31.17 -1.50 29.71
CA LEU A 197 30.61 -2.83 30.06
C LEU A 197 31.06 -3.32 31.43
N GLU A 198 32.29 -2.99 31.86
CA GLU A 198 32.86 -3.38 33.15
C GLU A 198 32.09 -2.82 34.36
N ASN A 199 31.32 -1.74 34.18
CA ASN A 199 30.59 -1.06 35.26
C ASN A 199 29.11 -1.45 35.35
N GLN A 200 28.68 -2.40 34.52
CA GLN A 200 27.29 -2.80 34.35
C GLN A 200 27.05 -4.14 35.06
N THR A 201 25.78 -4.49 35.23
CA THR A 201 25.40 -5.82 35.74
C THR A 201 25.21 -6.78 34.57
N ASP A 202 25.34 -8.08 34.83
CA ASP A 202 25.13 -9.11 33.82
C ASP A 202 23.72 -9.05 33.18
N ASP A 203 22.73 -8.58 33.93
CA ASP A 203 21.33 -8.50 33.50
C ASP A 203 20.94 -7.13 32.92
N THR A 204 21.89 -6.20 32.80
CA THR A 204 21.63 -4.86 32.25
C THR A 204 21.14 -4.95 30.80
N THR A 205 19.94 -4.44 30.55
CA THR A 205 19.32 -4.40 29.22
C THR A 205 19.22 -2.99 28.66
N PHE A 206 18.76 -2.05 29.49
CA PHE A 206 18.68 -0.63 29.14
C PHE A 206 19.35 0.22 30.20
N CYS A 207 19.66 1.47 29.85
CA CYS A 207 20.14 2.45 30.80
C CYS A 207 19.86 3.88 30.34
N ILE A 208 19.87 4.78 31.31
CA ILE A 208 19.82 6.22 31.09
C ILE A 208 20.89 6.87 31.95
N SER A 209 21.73 7.71 31.34
CA SER A 209 22.68 8.57 32.04
C SER A 209 22.13 9.98 32.24
N GLN A 210 22.70 10.67 33.23
CA GLN A 210 22.38 12.06 33.51
C GLN A 210 22.74 12.95 32.30
N TYR A 211 23.79 12.62 31.55
CA TYR A 211 24.14 13.31 30.32
C TYR A 211 23.01 13.26 29.28
N GLN A 212 22.37 12.10 29.10
CA GLN A 212 21.23 11.97 28.18
C GLN A 212 20.07 12.88 28.63
N LYS A 213 19.78 12.91 29.94
CA LYS A 213 18.75 13.78 30.54
C LYS A 213 19.05 15.26 30.33
N ASP A 214 20.31 15.67 30.40
CA ASP A 214 20.69 17.08 30.33
C ASP A 214 20.87 17.58 28.89
N TYR A 215 21.46 16.77 28.00
CA TYR A 215 21.96 17.26 26.70
C TYR A 215 21.20 16.76 25.47
N TRP A 216 20.51 15.61 25.53
CA TRP A 216 19.76 15.12 24.37
C TRP A 216 18.61 16.09 24.03
N GLN A 217 18.39 16.35 22.75
CA GLN A 217 17.38 17.32 22.32
C GLN A 217 16.04 16.66 21.97
N ASP A 218 16.05 15.35 21.72
CA ASP A 218 14.85 14.61 21.33
C ASP A 218 13.84 14.52 22.48
N THR A 219 12.55 14.57 22.11
CA THR A 219 11.46 14.45 23.09
C THR A 219 11.29 13.02 23.56
N TYR A 220 11.35 12.09 22.61
CA TYR A 220 11.34 10.65 22.86
C TYR A 220 12.57 10.04 22.23
N THR A 221 13.19 9.10 22.91
CA THR A 221 14.18 8.18 22.33
C THR A 221 13.71 6.77 22.56
N VAL A 222 13.71 5.96 21.50
CA VAL A 222 13.18 4.60 21.49
C VAL A 222 14.31 3.62 21.24
N LEU A 223 14.40 2.60 22.09
CA LEU A 223 15.30 1.46 21.87
C LEU A 223 14.51 0.18 22.09
N ALA A 224 14.75 -0.84 21.25
CA ALA A 224 14.16 -2.14 21.44
C ALA A 224 15.19 -3.24 21.54
N VAL A 225 14.86 -4.27 22.33
CA VAL A 225 15.54 -5.55 22.34
C VAL A 225 14.54 -6.66 22.09
N THR A 226 14.96 -7.69 21.37
CA THR A 226 14.12 -8.84 21.03
C THR A 226 14.82 -10.14 21.39
N ALA A 227 14.07 -11.04 22.03
CA ALA A 227 14.45 -12.41 22.31
C ALA A 227 13.62 -13.34 21.45
N TYR A 228 14.29 -14.11 20.60
CA TYR A 228 13.67 -15.10 19.72
C TYR A 228 13.61 -16.47 20.40
N VAL A 229 12.48 -17.14 20.23
CA VAL A 229 12.35 -18.53 20.68
C VAL A 229 13.27 -19.42 19.83
N VAL A 230 14.00 -20.34 20.48
CA VAL A 230 15.00 -21.26 19.89
C VAL A 230 16.28 -20.59 19.39
N ASN A 231 16.23 -19.44 18.72
CA ASN A 231 17.40 -18.82 18.07
C ASN A 231 18.09 -17.77 18.96
N LYS A 232 19.00 -18.24 19.83
CA LYS A 232 19.79 -17.36 20.72
C LYS A 232 20.75 -16.43 19.98
N THR A 233 21.30 -16.85 18.84
CA THR A 233 22.23 -16.02 18.05
C THR A 233 21.55 -14.83 17.38
N ALA A 234 20.27 -14.95 17.04
CA ALA A 234 19.48 -13.84 16.52
C ALA A 234 18.90 -12.94 17.63
N SER A 235 18.95 -13.38 18.89
CA SER A 235 18.39 -12.66 20.03
C SER A 235 19.36 -11.60 20.54
N ASP A 236 18.83 -10.44 20.92
CA ASP A 236 19.62 -9.36 21.54
C ASP A 236 19.94 -9.63 23.00
N PHE A 237 19.12 -10.45 23.65
CA PHE A 237 19.25 -10.69 25.07
C PHE A 237 18.60 -12.03 25.47
N THR A 238 18.99 -12.52 26.64
CA THR A 238 18.35 -13.62 27.35
C THR A 238 17.48 -13.01 28.45
N PRO A 239 16.15 -13.06 28.34
CA PRO A 239 15.26 -12.41 29.30
C PRO A 239 15.34 -13.03 30.70
N VAL A 240 15.08 -12.23 31.74
CA VAL A 240 14.81 -12.74 33.09
C VAL A 240 13.51 -13.57 33.11
N PRO A 241 13.28 -14.45 34.11
CA PRO A 241 12.16 -15.39 34.11
C PRO A 241 10.78 -14.78 33.83
N ASP A 242 10.53 -13.56 34.31
CA ASP A 242 9.25 -12.86 34.12
C ASP A 242 8.93 -12.59 32.63
N PHE A 243 9.94 -12.51 31.77
CA PHE A 243 9.78 -12.28 30.32
C PHE A 243 10.14 -13.49 29.46
N GLN A 244 10.42 -14.65 30.06
CA GLN A 244 10.69 -15.87 29.31
C GLN A 244 9.37 -16.48 28.80
N ARG A 245 9.27 -16.69 27.49
CA ARG A 245 8.14 -17.32 26.83
C ARG A 245 8.64 -18.40 25.87
N ASP A 246 7.98 -19.55 25.86
CA ASP A 246 8.35 -20.70 25.03
C ASP A 246 7.61 -20.74 23.68
N ASP A 247 6.54 -19.96 23.56
CA ASP A 247 5.55 -19.90 22.49
C ASP A 247 5.47 -18.53 21.82
N ALA A 248 6.36 -17.59 22.11
CA ALA A 248 6.35 -16.25 21.50
C ALA A 248 7.73 -15.60 21.52
N ASP A 249 8.05 -14.85 20.46
CA ASP A 249 9.19 -13.93 20.50
C ASP A 249 8.83 -12.73 21.38
N VAL A 250 9.78 -12.24 22.16
CA VAL A 250 9.56 -11.16 23.13
C VAL A 250 10.34 -9.93 22.72
N THR A 251 9.63 -8.83 22.49
CA THR A 251 10.22 -7.53 22.16
C THR A 251 9.91 -6.54 23.27
N LEU A 252 10.94 -5.97 23.89
CA LEU A 252 10.81 -4.88 24.86
C LEU A 252 11.20 -3.57 24.19
N ILE A 253 10.27 -2.62 24.17
CA ILE A 253 10.46 -1.29 23.58
C ILE A 253 10.57 -0.28 24.71
N SER A 254 11.77 0.20 24.95
CA SER A 254 12.04 1.26 25.92
C SER A 254 11.79 2.62 25.31
N ILE A 255 11.17 3.51 26.09
CA ILE A 255 10.83 4.88 25.73
C ILE A 255 11.43 5.78 26.81
N PHE A 256 12.51 6.47 26.44
CA PHE A 256 13.04 7.55 27.24
C PHE A 256 12.30 8.84 26.86
N SER A 257 11.49 9.36 27.78
CA SER A 257 10.69 10.57 27.54
C SER A 257 11.29 11.77 28.28
N LYS A 258 11.52 12.85 27.52
CA LYS A 258 11.83 14.20 28.02
C LYS A 258 10.65 15.15 27.85
N ALA A 259 9.48 14.62 27.48
CA ALA A 259 8.31 15.41 27.17
C ALA A 259 7.87 16.29 28.36
N LYS A 260 7.44 17.50 28.05
CA LYS A 260 6.85 18.47 28.97
C LYS A 260 5.44 18.75 28.52
N TYR A 261 4.48 18.07 29.13
CA TYR A 261 3.08 18.15 28.76
C TYR A 261 2.43 19.40 29.36
N THR A 262 1.52 20.02 28.62
CA THR A 262 0.78 21.20 29.12
C THR A 262 -0.25 20.85 30.19
N ASP A 263 -0.55 19.57 30.40
CA ASP A 263 -1.39 19.04 31.48
C ASP A 263 -0.89 17.65 31.91
N VAL A 264 -1.44 17.08 32.97
CA VAL A 264 -1.14 15.71 33.43
C VAL A 264 -1.51 14.66 32.38
N VAL A 265 -0.77 13.55 32.37
CA VAL A 265 -1.01 12.41 31.48
C VAL A 265 -1.20 11.15 32.33
N ASN A 266 -2.40 10.55 32.25
CA ASN A 266 -2.74 9.33 33.01
C ASN A 266 -2.41 8.03 32.26
N ASP A 267 -1.99 8.13 31.00
CA ASP A 267 -1.60 6.97 30.21
C ASP A 267 -0.50 6.16 30.95
N PRO A 268 -0.68 4.85 31.18
CA PRO A 268 0.28 4.03 31.93
C PRO A 268 1.68 3.95 31.32
N LEU A 269 1.84 4.17 30.02
CA LEU A 269 3.13 4.12 29.33
C LEU A 269 3.84 5.48 29.39
N PHE A 270 3.13 6.59 29.17
CA PHE A 270 3.71 7.95 29.16
C PHE A 270 3.60 8.71 30.49
N HIS A 271 2.94 8.11 31.48
CA HIS A 271 2.56 8.64 32.78
C HIS A 271 3.37 9.85 33.28
N ALA A 272 2.72 11.02 33.31
CA ALA A 272 3.35 12.30 33.63
C ALA A 272 2.52 13.11 34.63
N HIS A 273 2.95 13.07 35.89
CA HIS A 273 2.33 13.76 37.03
C HIS A 273 3.32 14.64 37.81
N ASN A 274 4.60 14.63 37.43
CA ASN A 274 5.60 15.46 38.10
C ASN A 274 5.45 16.89 37.62
N ASN A 275 5.05 17.81 38.51
CA ASN A 275 4.95 19.22 38.17
C ASN A 275 6.35 19.83 38.06
N SER A 276 6.75 20.21 36.85
CA SER A 276 7.95 20.99 36.60
C SER A 276 7.61 22.49 36.56
N PHE A 277 8.20 23.24 37.48
CA PHE A 277 8.11 24.70 37.48
C PHE A 277 9.15 25.25 36.52
N THR A 278 8.75 25.68 35.33
CA THR A 278 9.65 26.50 34.50
C THR A 278 9.55 27.95 34.95
N THR A 279 10.68 28.50 35.42
CA THR A 279 10.91 29.93 35.67
C THR A 279 10.92 30.70 34.34
N GLY A 280 9.74 30.87 33.75
CA GLY A 280 9.47 31.78 32.65
C GLY A 280 8.39 32.78 33.06
N THR A 281 8.37 33.94 32.41
CA THR A 281 7.65 35.19 32.76
C THR A 281 6.14 35.08 33.04
N ASN A 282 5.52 33.91 32.79
CA ASN A 282 4.08 33.65 32.97
C ASN A 282 3.74 32.44 33.86
N GLY A 283 4.70 31.80 34.55
CA GLY A 283 4.42 30.80 35.60
C GLY A 283 3.60 29.57 35.17
N LYS A 284 3.66 29.16 33.90
CA LYS A 284 2.94 27.95 33.43
C LYS A 284 3.66 26.68 33.92
N ASN A 285 2.88 25.77 34.50
CA ASN A 285 3.35 24.46 34.97
C ASN A 285 3.32 23.47 33.80
N PHE A 286 4.38 22.69 33.63
CA PHE A 286 4.39 21.55 32.72
C PHE A 286 4.50 20.25 33.53
N SER A 287 3.73 19.24 33.13
CA SER A 287 3.84 17.90 33.70
C SER A 287 4.94 17.13 32.98
N THR A 288 5.88 16.57 33.73
CA THR A 288 6.97 15.72 33.23
C THR A 288 6.73 14.26 33.60
N PRO A 289 7.32 13.31 32.84
CA PRO A 289 7.30 11.89 33.16
C PRO A 289 7.67 11.60 34.61
N THR A 290 6.97 10.62 35.19
CA THR A 290 7.20 10.17 36.57
C THR A 290 8.37 9.21 36.70
N THR A 291 8.60 8.41 35.67
CA THR A 291 9.68 7.43 35.56
C THR A 291 10.75 7.94 34.59
N ASP A 292 11.98 7.49 34.79
CA ASP A 292 13.09 7.86 33.89
C ASP A 292 13.02 7.10 32.56
N LEU A 293 12.43 5.90 32.55
CA LEU A 293 12.30 5.05 31.37
C LEU A 293 11.00 4.24 31.47
N SER A 294 10.16 4.36 30.45
CA SER A 294 8.97 3.52 30.28
C SER A 294 9.27 2.37 29.34
N VAL A 295 8.59 1.24 29.50
CA VAL A 295 8.79 0.07 28.63
C VAL A 295 7.44 -0.49 28.19
N LEU A 296 7.27 -0.65 26.88
CA LEU A 296 6.17 -1.42 26.29
C LEU A 296 6.71 -2.82 25.96
N GLY A 297 6.17 -3.84 26.61
CA GLY A 297 6.51 -5.22 26.32
C GLY A 297 5.50 -5.82 25.35
N CYS A 298 5.99 -6.44 24.28
CA CYS A 298 5.16 -7.12 23.28
C CYS A 298 5.63 -8.55 23.04
N THR A 299 4.69 -9.47 22.89
CA THR A 299 4.92 -10.83 22.42
C THR A 299 4.44 -10.97 20.99
N GLU A 300 5.28 -11.52 20.11
CA GLU A 300 5.02 -11.75 18.69
C GLU A 300 4.92 -13.26 18.44
N GLN A 301 3.77 -13.73 17.94
CA GLN A 301 3.55 -15.12 17.55
C GLN A 301 3.13 -15.20 16.09
N TYR A 302 3.54 -16.28 15.44
CA TYR A 302 3.33 -16.55 14.03
C TYR A 302 2.82 -17.97 13.85
N GLN A 303 1.96 -18.15 12.86
CA GLN A 303 1.50 -19.47 12.42
C GLN A 303 1.47 -19.49 10.90
N PHE A 304 2.03 -20.53 10.30
CA PHE A 304 1.92 -20.78 8.88
C PHE A 304 1.07 -22.02 8.64
N CYS A 305 0.25 -22.00 7.60
CA CYS A 305 -0.58 -23.13 7.22
C CYS A 305 -0.47 -23.44 5.74
N ASN A 306 -0.47 -24.72 5.44
CA ASN A 306 -0.76 -25.25 4.12
C ASN A 306 -2.29 -25.30 3.97
N THR A 307 -2.83 -24.48 3.07
CA THR A 307 -4.29 -24.39 2.89
C THR A 307 -4.87 -25.61 2.18
N ALA A 308 -4.06 -26.35 1.42
CA ALA A 308 -4.51 -27.50 0.65
C ALA A 308 -4.79 -28.73 1.53
N ASN A 309 -3.99 -28.94 2.58
CA ASN A 309 -4.15 -30.07 3.51
C ASN A 309 -4.64 -29.64 4.92
N GLY A 310 -4.70 -28.33 5.20
CA GLY A 310 -5.13 -27.77 6.49
C GLY A 310 -4.12 -27.91 7.62
N LYS A 311 -2.90 -28.39 7.36
CA LYS A 311 -1.84 -28.49 8.37
C LYS A 311 -1.24 -27.11 8.65
N CYS A 312 -1.08 -26.81 9.93
CA CYS A 312 -0.51 -25.56 10.41
C CYS A 312 0.63 -25.83 11.39
N THR A 313 1.60 -24.92 11.46
CA THR A 313 2.50 -24.87 12.61
C THR A 313 1.70 -24.54 13.87
N GLU A 314 2.29 -24.81 15.03
CA GLU A 314 1.82 -24.18 16.27
C GLU A 314 1.96 -22.65 16.18
N LEU A 315 1.19 -21.92 16.99
CA LEU A 315 1.32 -20.48 17.12
C LEU A 315 2.53 -20.18 18.01
N THR A 316 3.65 -19.76 17.41
CA THR A 316 4.95 -19.65 18.09
C THR A 316 5.82 -18.52 17.53
N GLY A 317 6.98 -18.25 18.15
CA GLY A 317 8.02 -17.37 17.60
C GLY A 317 8.51 -17.75 16.19
N LEU A 318 8.99 -16.76 15.45
CA LEU A 318 9.24 -16.80 14.00
C LEU A 318 10.27 -17.85 13.57
N TYR A 319 11.36 -18.01 14.34
CA TYR A 319 12.39 -19.00 14.03
C TYR A 319 11.98 -20.42 14.40
N ARG A 320 11.08 -20.61 15.38
CA ARG A 320 10.51 -21.94 15.64
C ARG A 320 9.60 -22.37 14.48
N VAL A 321 8.81 -21.44 13.94
CA VAL A 321 8.02 -21.69 12.71
C VAL A 321 8.94 -22.13 11.57
N LEU A 322 10.04 -21.39 11.32
CA LEU A 322 11.00 -21.75 10.28
C LEU A 322 11.47 -23.19 10.42
N LYS A 323 11.94 -23.54 11.62
CA LYS A 323 12.42 -24.88 11.92
C LYS A 323 11.34 -25.95 11.70
N THR A 324 10.12 -25.70 12.14
CA THR A 324 8.97 -26.62 11.98
C THR A 324 8.67 -26.89 10.50
N VAL A 325 8.78 -25.87 9.66
CA VAL A 325 8.56 -26.01 8.21
C VAL A 325 9.73 -26.71 7.53
N GLU A 326 10.97 -26.42 7.94
CA GLU A 326 12.19 -27.08 7.44
C GLU A 326 12.25 -28.57 7.83
N ASP A 327 11.70 -28.93 9.01
CA ASP A 327 11.57 -30.31 9.47
C ASP A 327 10.50 -31.10 8.66
N GLY A 328 9.69 -30.41 7.85
CA GLY A 328 8.75 -31.01 6.89
C GLY A 328 7.31 -31.19 7.41
N ASP A 329 6.98 -30.66 8.59
CA ASP A 329 5.71 -30.93 9.29
C ASP A 329 4.45 -30.49 8.52
N LEU A 330 4.58 -29.52 7.59
CA LEU A 330 3.46 -28.98 6.82
C LEU A 330 3.23 -29.68 5.47
N GLU A 331 4.13 -30.58 5.06
CA GLU A 331 4.08 -31.28 3.76
C GLU A 331 3.83 -30.32 2.59
N LEU A 332 4.62 -29.25 2.52
CA LEU A 332 4.50 -28.23 1.48
C LEU A 332 4.91 -28.79 0.10
N SER A 333 4.18 -28.41 -0.94
CA SER A 333 4.63 -28.58 -2.33
C SER A 333 5.93 -27.75 -2.56
N PRO A 334 6.71 -28.03 -3.62
CA PRO A 334 7.86 -27.19 -3.96
C PRO A 334 7.51 -25.71 -4.18
N GLN A 335 6.34 -25.44 -4.79
CA GLN A 335 5.88 -24.07 -5.00
C GLN A 335 5.40 -23.41 -3.71
N GLN A 336 4.71 -24.15 -2.82
CA GLN A 336 4.34 -23.68 -1.50
C GLN A 336 5.57 -23.40 -0.62
N ALA A 337 6.62 -24.22 -0.72
CA ALA A 337 7.88 -24.01 0.00
C ALA A 337 8.58 -22.73 -0.46
N ALA A 338 8.58 -22.43 -1.77
CA ALA A 338 9.09 -21.16 -2.29
C ALA A 338 8.24 -19.97 -1.80
N THR A 339 6.91 -20.07 -1.84
CA THR A 339 6.00 -19.05 -1.31
C THR A 339 6.26 -18.83 0.19
N PHE A 340 6.44 -19.89 0.95
CA PHE A 340 6.79 -19.84 2.36
C PHE A 340 8.09 -19.07 2.58
N ARG A 341 9.18 -19.34 1.84
CA ARG A 341 10.46 -18.63 2.02
C ARG A 341 10.34 -17.13 1.75
N VAL A 342 9.62 -16.74 0.69
CA VAL A 342 9.37 -15.33 0.38
C VAL A 342 8.55 -14.66 1.49
N VAL A 343 7.43 -15.27 1.90
CA VAL A 343 6.55 -14.73 2.93
C VAL A 343 7.21 -14.73 4.31
N TRP A 344 8.02 -15.75 4.64
CA TRP A 344 8.80 -15.82 5.87
C TRP A 344 9.82 -14.67 5.93
N LYS A 345 10.49 -14.38 4.83
CA LYS A 345 11.46 -13.28 4.78
C LYS A 345 10.76 -11.92 4.93
N ALA A 346 9.59 -11.75 4.31
CA ALA A 346 8.73 -10.60 4.56
C ALA A 346 8.27 -10.53 6.03
N ALA A 347 7.96 -11.69 6.65
CA ALA A 347 7.58 -11.80 8.05
C ALA A 347 8.72 -11.39 9.01
N TRP A 348 9.95 -11.75 8.67
CA TRP A 348 11.14 -11.35 9.40
C TRP A 348 11.36 -9.82 9.37
N SER A 349 11.08 -9.17 8.25
CA SER A 349 11.17 -7.70 8.14
C SER A 349 10.10 -6.95 8.94
N MET A 350 8.96 -7.58 9.29
CA MET A 350 7.90 -6.94 10.07
C MET A 350 8.04 -7.12 11.59
N VAL A 351 9.11 -7.77 12.09
CA VAL A 351 9.39 -7.85 13.52
C VAL A 351 9.59 -6.44 14.09
N LEU A 352 9.01 -6.14 15.26
CA LEU A 352 8.98 -4.79 15.83
C LEU A 352 10.38 -4.19 16.08
N GLN A 353 11.39 -5.03 16.26
CA GLN A 353 12.79 -4.62 16.42
C GLN A 353 13.32 -3.77 15.26
N TRP A 354 12.88 -4.03 14.02
CA TRP A 354 13.40 -3.34 12.84
C TRP A 354 12.82 -1.95 12.72
N ALA A 355 11.51 -1.83 12.95
CA ALA A 355 10.81 -0.55 12.96
C ALA A 355 11.41 0.38 14.01
N THR A 356 11.61 -0.09 15.24
CA THR A 356 12.20 0.67 16.35
C THR A 356 13.64 1.08 16.05
N THR A 357 14.48 0.19 15.54
CA THR A 357 15.89 0.49 15.24
C THR A 357 16.07 1.53 14.13
N ILE A 358 15.20 1.53 13.12
CA ILE A 358 15.37 2.38 11.92
C ILE A 358 14.63 3.72 12.02
N LEU A 359 13.45 3.73 12.66
CA LEU A 359 12.56 4.89 12.71
C LEU A 359 12.65 5.68 14.02
N ASP A 360 13.14 5.06 15.10
CA ASP A 360 13.27 5.68 16.42
C ASP A 360 11.97 6.40 16.88
N ASN A 361 12.02 7.70 17.16
CA ASN A 361 10.90 8.48 17.68
C ASN A 361 9.74 8.66 16.69
N SER A 362 10.00 8.57 15.38
CA SER A 362 8.96 8.67 14.34
C SER A 362 8.01 7.47 14.32
N LEU A 363 8.35 6.41 15.06
CA LEU A 363 7.49 5.25 15.27
C LEU A 363 6.27 5.57 16.15
N LEU A 364 6.42 6.44 17.15
CA LEU A 364 5.39 6.74 18.15
C LEU A 364 4.35 7.70 17.58
N LEU A 365 3.06 7.42 17.84
CA LEU A 365 1.98 8.37 17.57
C LEU A 365 2.04 9.58 18.52
N ALA A 366 2.54 9.39 19.74
CA ALA A 366 2.75 10.46 20.71
C ALA A 366 3.67 11.58 20.21
N GLN A 367 4.53 11.29 19.22
CA GLN A 367 5.40 12.28 18.58
C GLN A 367 4.60 13.35 17.81
N ASP A 368 3.39 13.03 17.35
CA ASP A 368 2.52 13.96 16.61
C ASP A 368 1.93 15.07 17.52
N PHE A 369 1.97 14.88 18.85
CA PHE A 369 1.52 15.86 19.85
C PHE A 369 2.62 16.84 20.28
N VAL A 370 3.86 16.68 19.79
CA VAL A 370 5.00 17.53 20.15
C VAL A 370 4.96 18.81 19.31
N PHE A 371 5.10 19.98 19.94
CA PHE A 371 4.84 21.27 19.28
C PHE A 371 5.80 21.60 18.15
N THR A 372 7.08 21.29 18.32
CA THR A 372 8.11 21.49 17.28
C THR A 372 9.18 20.43 17.41
N MET A 373 9.89 20.12 16.32
CA MET A 373 11.00 19.15 16.33
C MET A 373 12.17 19.52 17.25
N LYS A 374 12.27 20.79 17.68
CA LYS A 374 13.32 21.29 18.59
C LYS A 374 12.84 21.50 20.02
N SER A 375 11.56 21.26 20.29
CA SER A 375 10.99 21.44 21.62
C SER A 375 10.71 20.09 22.26
N THR A 376 10.84 20.05 23.58
CA THR A 376 10.35 18.93 24.40
C THR A 376 8.90 19.16 24.87
N THR A 377 8.27 20.27 24.50
CA THR A 377 6.88 20.58 24.90
C THR A 377 5.86 19.87 24.02
N SER A 378 4.84 19.29 24.65
CA SER A 378 3.78 18.53 23.97
C SER A 378 2.41 18.82 24.57
N SER A 379 1.36 18.63 23.78
CA SER A 379 -0.02 18.54 24.29
C SER A 379 -0.19 17.29 25.17
N PRO A 380 -1.11 17.29 26.15
CA PRO A 380 -1.40 16.08 26.92
C PRO A 380 -1.88 14.95 25.99
N LEU A 381 -1.45 13.74 26.32
CA LEU A 381 -1.81 12.53 25.59
C LEU A 381 -3.14 11.97 26.14
N PRO A 382 -3.95 11.30 25.30
CA PRO A 382 -5.12 10.55 25.76
C PRO A 382 -4.77 9.47 26.79
N ASP A 383 -5.70 9.17 27.70
CA ASP A 383 -5.51 8.16 28.76
C ASP A 383 -5.23 6.72 28.25
N ALA A 384 -5.62 6.43 26.99
CA ALA A 384 -5.43 5.15 26.33
C ALA A 384 -4.46 5.24 25.14
N GLN A 385 -3.52 6.19 25.17
CA GLN A 385 -2.54 6.38 24.10
C GLN A 385 -1.74 5.09 23.84
N TRP A 386 -1.33 4.36 24.89
CA TRP A 386 -0.55 3.12 24.75
C TRP A 386 -1.28 2.03 23.94
N ILE A 387 -2.62 1.99 23.99
CA ILE A 387 -3.43 1.06 23.19
C ILE A 387 -3.30 1.42 21.70
N GLN A 388 -3.39 2.71 21.40
CA GLN A 388 -3.22 3.24 20.04
C GLN A 388 -1.79 3.01 19.53
N GLU A 389 -0.78 3.18 20.38
CA GLU A 389 0.60 2.84 20.03
C GLU A 389 0.72 1.35 19.68
N ALA A 390 0.20 0.46 20.53
CA ALA A 390 0.25 -0.98 20.30
C ALA A 390 -0.50 -1.40 19.02
N HIS A 391 -1.66 -0.79 18.75
CA HIS A 391 -2.42 -1.02 17.52
C HIS A 391 -1.66 -0.54 16.28
N ASN A 392 -1.05 0.66 16.34
CA ASN A 392 -0.21 1.21 15.28
C ASN A 392 1.01 0.33 14.99
N LEU A 393 1.67 -0.20 16.02
CA LEU A 393 2.77 -1.15 15.87
C LEU A 393 2.33 -2.44 15.15
N HIS A 394 1.17 -3.00 15.51
CA HIS A 394 0.62 -4.17 14.83
C HIS A 394 0.28 -3.88 13.35
N ASN A 395 -0.40 -2.76 13.08
CA ASN A 395 -0.77 -2.35 11.73
C ASN A 395 0.46 -2.04 10.86
N LEU A 396 1.48 -1.41 11.43
CA LEU A 396 2.76 -1.20 10.77
C LEU A 396 3.38 -2.54 10.34
N SER A 397 3.42 -3.53 11.23
CA SER A 397 3.94 -4.85 10.88
C SER A 397 3.19 -5.49 9.70
N LEU A 398 1.86 -5.40 9.69
CA LEU A 398 1.05 -5.90 8.58
C LEU A 398 1.27 -5.13 7.27
N ALA A 399 1.41 -3.80 7.34
CA ALA A 399 1.76 -2.97 6.18
C ALA A 399 3.17 -3.30 5.64
N VAL A 400 4.13 -3.61 6.51
CA VAL A 400 5.46 -4.11 6.11
C VAL A 400 5.33 -5.46 5.41
N LEU A 401 4.51 -6.39 5.91
CA LEU A 401 4.28 -7.68 5.25
C LEU A 401 3.77 -7.51 3.82
N GLN A 402 2.72 -6.70 3.59
CA GLN A 402 2.20 -6.42 2.24
C GLN A 402 3.27 -5.85 1.32
N ARG A 403 4.00 -4.85 1.82
CA ARG A 403 5.03 -4.15 1.04
C ARG A 403 6.18 -5.08 0.69
N ARG A 404 6.69 -5.87 1.64
CA ARG A 404 7.84 -6.74 1.43
C ARG A 404 7.56 -7.91 0.49
N VAL A 405 6.33 -8.43 0.47
CA VAL A 405 5.94 -9.42 -0.55
C VAL A 405 5.89 -8.78 -1.94
N ASN A 406 5.38 -7.56 -2.04
CA ASN A 406 5.38 -6.84 -3.31
C ASN A 406 6.80 -6.46 -3.79
N GLU A 407 7.65 -5.95 -2.90
CA GLU A 407 9.03 -5.56 -3.19
C GLU A 407 9.90 -6.73 -3.67
N PHE A 408 9.58 -7.98 -3.28
CA PHE A 408 10.25 -9.16 -3.82
C PHE A 408 10.08 -9.23 -5.35
N SER A 409 8.87 -8.95 -5.85
CA SER A 409 8.58 -9.02 -7.28
C SER A 409 8.79 -7.69 -8.00
N SER A 410 8.74 -6.56 -7.30
CA SER A 410 8.94 -5.22 -7.87
C SER A 410 9.80 -4.38 -6.93
N PRO A 411 11.12 -4.62 -6.88
CA PRO A 411 12.00 -3.86 -6.00
C PRO A 411 12.04 -2.38 -6.38
N GLU A 412 12.30 -1.55 -5.37
CA GLU A 412 12.38 -0.10 -5.54
C GLU A 412 13.63 0.27 -6.33
N ASN A 413 13.46 1.06 -7.38
CA ASN A 413 14.54 1.53 -8.24
C ASN A 413 14.95 2.96 -7.85
N PHE A 414 16.12 3.11 -7.26
CA PHE A 414 16.74 4.39 -6.95
C PHE A 414 18.25 4.28 -6.91
N ASP A 415 18.94 5.41 -7.05
CA ASP A 415 20.39 5.45 -6.95
C ASP A 415 20.81 5.52 -5.48
N ILE A 416 21.56 4.52 -5.03
CA ILE A 416 22.12 4.44 -3.67
C ILE A 416 23.23 5.47 -3.50
N ARG A 417 24.07 5.59 -4.54
CA ARG A 417 25.15 6.57 -4.68
C ARG A 417 25.43 6.76 -6.16
N PRO A 418 26.20 7.79 -6.57
CA PRO A 418 26.57 7.97 -7.97
C PRO A 418 27.16 6.68 -8.56
N ASN A 419 26.60 6.22 -9.68
CA ASN A 419 26.97 4.99 -10.40
C ASN A 419 26.69 3.67 -9.65
N LEU A 420 25.76 3.64 -8.69
CA LEU A 420 25.28 2.39 -8.08
C LEU A 420 23.77 2.46 -7.89
N ASN A 421 23.06 1.63 -8.64
CA ASN A 421 21.62 1.52 -8.55
C ASN A 421 21.20 0.41 -7.57
N SER A 422 20.06 0.59 -6.90
CA SER A 422 19.50 -0.41 -5.96
C SER A 422 19.25 -1.77 -6.60
N LEU A 423 18.89 -1.81 -7.90
CA LEU A 423 18.60 -3.06 -8.61
C LEU A 423 19.84 -3.95 -8.77
N GLU A 424 21.05 -3.38 -8.78
CA GLU A 424 22.31 -4.14 -8.85
C GLU A 424 22.66 -4.82 -7.52
N GLN A 425 21.99 -4.42 -6.44
CA GLN A 425 22.16 -4.92 -5.09
C GLN A 425 21.06 -5.91 -4.68
N MET A 426 20.28 -6.38 -5.67
CA MET A 426 19.29 -7.43 -5.47
C MET A 426 19.95 -8.80 -5.61
N ASP A 427 19.55 -9.72 -4.74
CA ASP A 427 19.87 -11.13 -4.86
C ASP A 427 18.75 -11.81 -5.65
N THR A 428 19.00 -12.00 -6.95
CA THR A 428 18.03 -12.64 -7.83
C THR A 428 17.98 -14.14 -7.55
N PRO A 429 16.80 -14.71 -7.22
CA PRO A 429 16.66 -16.12 -6.92
C PRO A 429 17.18 -17.01 -8.06
N THR A 430 17.84 -18.11 -7.68
CA THR A 430 18.21 -19.17 -8.64
C THR A 430 17.18 -20.29 -8.71
N ASP A 431 16.32 -20.41 -7.69
CA ASP A 431 15.24 -21.39 -7.66
C ASP A 431 14.13 -21.01 -8.65
N VAL A 432 13.74 -21.98 -9.48
CA VAL A 432 12.68 -21.83 -10.49
C VAL A 432 11.34 -21.48 -9.85
N TYR A 433 11.05 -22.05 -8.67
CA TYR A 433 9.77 -21.80 -7.97
C TYR A 433 9.69 -20.38 -7.38
N GLU A 434 10.83 -19.80 -6.97
CA GLU A 434 10.90 -18.40 -6.51
C GLU A 434 10.86 -17.42 -7.68
N LEU A 435 11.55 -17.73 -8.78
CA LEU A 435 11.45 -16.97 -10.03
C LEU A 435 10.02 -16.96 -10.57
N ASN A 436 9.27 -18.04 -10.36
CA ASN A 436 7.87 -18.12 -10.73
C ASN A 436 7.01 -17.11 -9.95
N ILE A 437 7.30 -16.88 -8.66
CA ILE A 437 6.61 -15.87 -7.83
C ILE A 437 6.78 -14.47 -8.44
N CYS A 438 7.98 -14.13 -8.92
CA CYS A 438 8.28 -12.81 -9.47
C CYS A 438 7.36 -12.38 -10.62
N GLN A 439 6.89 -13.34 -11.42
CA GLN A 439 6.00 -13.09 -12.55
C GLN A 439 4.52 -13.20 -12.18
N HIS A 440 4.21 -13.62 -10.96
CA HIS A 440 2.86 -13.91 -10.49
C HIS A 440 2.39 -12.96 -9.38
N GLN A 441 3.08 -11.85 -9.12
CA GLN A 441 2.59 -10.86 -8.15
C GLN A 441 1.50 -9.97 -8.75
N LYS A 442 0.35 -9.88 -8.07
CA LYS A 442 -0.72 -8.93 -8.37
C LYS A 442 -0.56 -7.65 -7.56
N ILE A 443 -0.80 -6.53 -8.22
CA ILE A 443 -0.92 -5.20 -7.63
C ILE A 443 -2.15 -4.49 -8.16
N ARG A 444 -2.53 -3.38 -7.54
CA ARG A 444 -3.56 -2.47 -8.07
C ARG A 444 -2.87 -1.30 -8.77
N SER A 445 -3.38 -0.93 -9.93
CA SER A 445 -2.82 0.17 -10.72
C SER A 445 -3.93 0.94 -11.42
N THR A 446 -3.92 2.28 -11.30
CA THR A 446 -4.82 3.17 -12.04
C THR A 446 -4.42 3.32 -13.51
N ALA A 447 -3.18 2.97 -13.87
CA ALA A 447 -2.67 3.04 -15.24
C ALA A 447 -3.11 1.84 -16.11
N HIS A 448 -3.63 0.77 -15.49
CA HIS A 448 -4.02 -0.45 -16.19
C HIS A 448 -5.51 -0.73 -16.01
N VAL A 449 -6.18 -1.08 -17.11
CA VAL A 449 -7.58 -1.49 -17.11
C VAL A 449 -7.65 -3.00 -17.28
N SER A 450 -8.28 -3.69 -16.33
CA SER A 450 -8.57 -5.13 -16.46
C SER A 450 -9.82 -5.29 -17.32
N VAL A 451 -9.72 -6.07 -18.41
CA VAL A 451 -10.83 -6.34 -19.33
C VAL A 451 -11.26 -7.79 -19.23
N SER A 452 -12.56 -8.04 -19.07
CA SER A 452 -13.14 -9.39 -19.12
C SER A 452 -13.13 -9.90 -20.56
N VAL A 453 -12.17 -10.77 -20.89
CA VAL A 453 -12.07 -11.41 -22.22
C VAL A 453 -13.34 -12.19 -22.53
N LEU A 454 -13.89 -12.92 -21.55
CA LEU A 454 -15.15 -13.65 -21.70
C LEU A 454 -16.31 -12.70 -22.06
N GLY A 455 -16.44 -11.58 -21.32
CA GLY A 455 -17.47 -10.58 -21.60
C GLY A 455 -17.31 -9.98 -23.00
N MET A 456 -16.08 -9.64 -23.39
CA MET A 456 -15.77 -9.16 -24.73
C MET A 456 -16.12 -10.18 -25.82
N CYS A 457 -15.78 -11.45 -25.62
CA CYS A 457 -16.12 -12.53 -26.55
C CYS A 457 -17.63 -12.72 -26.70
N ILE A 458 -18.40 -12.64 -25.60
CA ILE A 458 -19.86 -12.75 -25.63
C ILE A 458 -20.47 -11.58 -26.42
N VAL A 459 -20.04 -10.34 -26.14
CA VAL A 459 -20.55 -9.16 -26.85
C VAL A 459 -20.23 -9.21 -28.33
N LEU A 460 -18.98 -9.52 -28.69
CA LEU A 460 -18.57 -9.63 -30.08
C LEU A 460 -19.27 -10.81 -30.78
N GLY A 461 -19.40 -11.96 -30.12
CA GLY A 461 -20.03 -13.15 -30.68
C GLY A 461 -21.53 -12.98 -30.89
N VAL A 462 -22.26 -12.62 -29.84
CA VAL A 462 -23.72 -12.41 -29.92
C VAL A 462 -24.05 -11.22 -30.81
N GLY A 463 -23.30 -10.12 -30.69
CA GLY A 463 -23.47 -8.95 -31.56
C GLY A 463 -23.27 -9.30 -33.04
N SER A 464 -22.23 -10.06 -33.35
CA SER A 464 -21.97 -10.53 -34.72
C SER A 464 -23.06 -11.47 -35.23
N ILE A 465 -23.57 -12.39 -34.40
CA ILE A 465 -24.69 -13.28 -34.76
C ILE A 465 -25.96 -12.46 -35.05
N LEU A 466 -26.27 -11.46 -34.23
CA LEU A 466 -27.44 -10.60 -34.45
C LEU A 466 -27.32 -9.80 -35.75
N ILE A 467 -26.13 -9.25 -36.04
CA ILE A 467 -25.87 -8.53 -37.30
C ILE A 467 -26.01 -9.47 -38.51
N LEU A 468 -25.47 -10.69 -38.41
CA LEU A 468 -25.58 -11.69 -39.48
C LEU A 468 -27.02 -12.18 -39.66
N LEU A 469 -27.78 -12.34 -38.57
CA LEU A 469 -29.20 -12.69 -38.61
C LEU A 469 -30.02 -11.59 -39.27
N ASP A 470 -29.79 -10.32 -38.91
CA ASP A 470 -30.48 -9.19 -39.55
C ASP A 470 -30.19 -9.15 -41.05
N TRP A 471 -28.91 -9.26 -41.43
CA TRP A 471 -28.49 -9.29 -42.83
C TRP A 471 -29.16 -10.43 -43.61
N THR A 472 -29.09 -11.66 -43.08
CA THR A 472 -29.59 -12.86 -43.77
C THR A 472 -31.12 -12.88 -43.83
N LEU A 473 -31.82 -12.50 -42.76
CA LEU A 473 -33.28 -12.41 -42.76
C LEU A 473 -33.77 -11.38 -43.77
N ILE A 474 -33.14 -10.20 -43.82
CA ILE A 474 -33.50 -9.17 -44.79
C ILE A 474 -33.29 -9.67 -46.23
N GLN A 475 -32.13 -10.28 -46.53
CA GLN A 475 -31.86 -10.80 -47.87
C GLN A 475 -32.78 -11.95 -48.26
N GLN A 476 -33.01 -12.91 -47.37
CA GLN A 476 -33.90 -14.05 -47.62
C GLN A 476 -35.36 -13.62 -47.79
N ILE A 477 -35.86 -12.68 -46.98
CA ILE A 477 -37.21 -12.12 -47.14
C ILE A 477 -37.35 -11.39 -48.47
N PHE A 478 -36.36 -10.60 -48.89
CA PHE A 478 -36.43 -9.90 -50.17
C PHE A 478 -36.30 -10.83 -51.38
N TRP A 479 -35.46 -11.88 -51.29
CA TRP A 479 -35.29 -12.89 -52.32
C TRP A 479 -36.53 -13.78 -52.46
N PHE A 480 -37.04 -14.34 -51.36
CA PHE A 480 -38.22 -15.20 -51.39
C PHE A 480 -39.46 -14.43 -51.89
N ARG A 481 -39.60 -13.15 -51.51
CA ARG A 481 -40.68 -12.29 -51.99
C ARG A 481 -40.51 -11.86 -53.46
N SER A 482 -39.30 -11.81 -54.00
CA SER A 482 -39.12 -11.54 -55.44
C SER A 482 -39.58 -12.71 -56.30
N VAL A 483 -39.53 -13.93 -55.78
CA VAL A 483 -39.96 -15.15 -56.50
C VAL A 483 -41.48 -15.34 -56.45
N THR A 484 -42.14 -14.98 -55.35
CA THR A 484 -43.59 -15.27 -55.18
C THR A 484 -44.56 -14.21 -55.75
N HIS A 485 -44.08 -13.04 -56.20
CA HIS A 485 -44.86 -11.89 -56.73
C HIS A 485 -46.04 -11.35 -55.88
N LEU A 486 -46.45 -12.03 -54.80
CA LEU A 486 -47.51 -11.57 -53.90
C LEU A 486 -47.01 -10.49 -52.92
N ARG A 487 -47.81 -9.44 -52.74
CA ARG A 487 -47.63 -8.32 -51.78
C ARG A 487 -46.44 -7.38 -52.03
N GLN A 488 -46.13 -7.06 -53.29
CA GLN A 488 -45.14 -6.00 -53.62
C GLN A 488 -45.47 -4.64 -52.96
N ALA A 489 -46.75 -4.31 -52.77
CA ALA A 489 -47.19 -3.09 -52.08
C ALA A 489 -46.63 -2.97 -50.65
N LYS A 490 -46.57 -4.06 -49.86
CA LYS A 490 -46.01 -4.02 -48.50
C LYS A 490 -44.49 -3.90 -48.48
N LYS A 491 -43.82 -4.37 -49.54
CA LYS A 491 -42.37 -4.18 -49.72
C LYS A 491 -42.08 -2.70 -50.01
N ALA A 492 -42.85 -2.10 -50.92
CA ALA A 492 -42.75 -0.67 -51.23
C ALA A 492 -43.05 0.20 -50.01
N ASP A 493 -44.07 -0.16 -49.23
CA ASP A 493 -44.43 0.51 -47.98
C ASP A 493 -43.29 0.45 -46.94
N TRP A 494 -42.74 -0.75 -46.66
CA TRP A 494 -41.59 -0.91 -45.76
C TRP A 494 -40.38 -0.08 -46.19
N MET A 495 -40.06 -0.07 -47.50
CA MET A 495 -38.96 0.73 -48.04
C MET A 495 -39.25 2.24 -47.91
N ALA A 496 -40.47 2.69 -48.21
CA ALA A 496 -40.87 4.09 -48.09
C ALA A 496 -40.87 4.58 -46.62
N THR A 497 -41.14 3.70 -45.66
CA THR A 497 -41.09 4.01 -44.22
C THR A 497 -39.70 3.93 -43.59
N GLY A 498 -38.66 3.58 -44.37
CA GLY A 498 -37.28 3.58 -43.89
C GLY A 498 -36.87 4.98 -43.39
N THR A 499 -36.11 5.07 -42.31
CA THR A 499 -35.71 6.35 -41.69
C THR A 499 -35.06 7.31 -42.68
N LEU A 500 -34.19 6.81 -43.56
CA LEU A 500 -33.54 7.61 -44.60
C LEU A 500 -34.53 8.07 -45.68
N GLN A 501 -35.53 7.25 -46.02
CA GLN A 501 -36.57 7.61 -47.00
C GLN A 501 -37.56 8.62 -46.41
N LEU A 502 -37.93 8.50 -45.14
CA LEU A 502 -38.71 9.53 -44.43
C LEU A 502 -37.95 10.85 -44.34
N HIS A 503 -36.63 10.79 -44.09
CA HIS A 503 -35.78 11.98 -44.09
C HIS A 503 -35.74 12.62 -45.49
N ARG A 504 -35.56 11.82 -46.55
CA ARG A 504 -35.68 12.29 -47.94
C ARG A 504 -37.02 12.96 -48.19
N GLN A 505 -38.14 12.33 -47.84
CA GLN A 505 -39.48 12.90 -48.05
C GLN A 505 -39.64 14.25 -47.33
N ALA A 506 -39.08 14.39 -46.12
CA ALA A 506 -39.06 15.66 -45.40
C ALA A 506 -38.21 16.73 -46.11
N LEU A 507 -37.11 16.33 -46.76
CA LEU A 507 -36.27 17.23 -47.56
C LEU A 507 -36.92 17.59 -48.91
N GLU A 508 -37.60 16.65 -49.57
CA GLU A 508 -38.39 16.89 -50.77
C GLU A 508 -39.53 17.88 -50.52
N ALA A 509 -40.20 17.77 -49.37
CA ALA A 509 -41.23 18.74 -48.95
C ALA A 509 -40.67 20.18 -48.80
N ARG A 510 -39.35 20.32 -48.65
CA ARG A 510 -38.63 21.60 -48.64
C ARG A 510 -38.00 21.96 -49.98
N ALA A 511 -38.47 21.34 -51.06
CA ALA A 511 -37.99 21.52 -52.44
C ALA A 511 -36.52 21.14 -52.66
N ILE A 512 -35.98 20.23 -51.85
CA ILE A 512 -34.62 19.72 -52.03
C ILE A 512 -34.69 18.43 -52.85
N GLY A 513 -34.09 18.47 -54.04
CA GLY A 513 -34.07 17.44 -55.07
C GLY A 513 -33.35 18.00 -56.32
N PRO A 514 -33.28 17.27 -57.44
CA PRO A 514 -33.85 15.95 -57.72
C PRO A 514 -33.06 14.78 -57.10
N TRP A 515 -33.75 13.68 -56.77
CA TRP A 515 -33.17 12.48 -56.17
C TRP A 515 -33.03 11.35 -57.20
N ASN A 516 -31.95 10.56 -57.09
CA ASN A 516 -31.77 9.35 -57.87
C ASN A 516 -32.67 8.24 -57.31
N LEU A 517 -33.54 7.68 -58.15
CA LEU A 517 -34.53 6.66 -57.81
C LEU A 517 -34.05 5.21 -58.08
N GLY A 518 -32.81 5.02 -58.52
CA GLY A 518 -32.28 3.71 -58.91
C GLY A 518 -31.99 2.75 -57.75
N ASP A 519 -31.53 3.27 -56.60
CA ASP A 519 -31.19 2.47 -55.41
C ASP A 519 -32.19 2.69 -54.27
N TYR A 520 -33.05 1.68 -54.05
CA TYR A 520 -34.23 1.79 -53.20
C TYR A 520 -33.95 1.93 -51.68
N LEU A 521 -32.71 1.76 -51.23
CA LEU A 521 -32.37 1.74 -49.80
C LEU A 521 -31.68 3.02 -49.29
N PHE A 522 -30.96 3.73 -50.15
CA PHE A 522 -30.20 4.92 -49.78
C PHE A 522 -30.52 6.07 -50.74
N PRO A 523 -31.26 7.11 -50.29
CA PRO A 523 -31.60 8.22 -51.15
C PRO A 523 -30.37 9.09 -51.40
N VAL A 524 -29.95 9.16 -52.67
CA VAL A 524 -28.84 10.01 -53.11
C VAL A 524 -29.39 11.08 -54.05
N LEU A 525 -28.87 12.30 -53.99
CA LEU A 525 -29.21 13.33 -54.98
C LEU A 525 -28.77 12.88 -56.38
N ALA A 526 -29.57 13.23 -57.39
CA ALA A 526 -29.26 12.92 -58.78
C ALA A 526 -28.00 13.66 -59.27
N GLU A 527 -27.69 14.79 -58.63
CA GLU A 527 -26.52 15.63 -58.91
C GLU A 527 -25.48 15.44 -57.80
N ARG A 528 -24.22 15.19 -58.18
CA ARG A 528 -23.08 15.08 -57.26
C ARG A 528 -22.51 16.47 -56.98
N GLY A 529 -22.06 16.72 -55.74
CA GLY A 529 -21.35 17.96 -55.36
C GLY A 529 -22.21 19.04 -54.69
N ARG A 530 -23.48 18.76 -54.35
CA ARG A 530 -24.34 19.70 -53.63
C ARG A 530 -24.25 19.51 -52.12
N ILE A 531 -23.84 20.56 -51.41
CA ILE A 531 -23.71 20.59 -49.94
C ILE A 531 -24.99 21.21 -49.37
N PHE A 532 -25.57 20.58 -48.36
CA PHE A 532 -26.72 21.15 -47.65
C PHE A 532 -26.26 22.26 -46.69
N LEU A 533 -26.76 23.49 -46.87
CA LEU A 533 -26.70 24.48 -45.80
C LEU A 533 -27.63 24.03 -44.66
N GLY A 534 -27.09 23.90 -43.45
CA GLY A 534 -27.79 23.34 -42.29
C GLY A 534 -29.10 24.05 -41.92
N LEU A 535 -29.92 23.36 -41.10
CA LEU A 535 -31.30 23.69 -40.72
C LEU A 535 -31.53 25.01 -39.92
N GLY A 536 -30.60 25.96 -39.97
CA GLY A 536 -30.66 27.22 -39.20
C GLY A 536 -30.79 28.50 -40.02
N VAL A 537 -30.68 28.46 -41.35
CA VAL A 537 -30.72 29.68 -42.18
C VAL A 537 -32.14 29.89 -42.71
N ARG A 538 -32.81 30.95 -42.24
CA ARG A 538 -34.11 31.38 -42.80
C ARG A 538 -33.89 31.87 -44.23
N PRO A 539 -34.59 31.34 -45.25
CA PRO A 539 -34.64 31.96 -46.57
C PRO A 539 -35.61 33.16 -46.53
N ASP A 540 -35.19 34.30 -47.06
CA ASP A 540 -36.08 35.42 -47.39
C ASP A 540 -37.05 35.01 -48.55
N PRO A 541 -38.24 35.63 -48.68
CA PRO A 541 -39.32 35.11 -49.53
C PRO A 541 -39.18 35.53 -51.00
N PRO A 542 -39.93 34.91 -51.92
CA PRO A 542 -39.87 33.51 -52.33
C PRO A 542 -39.26 33.42 -53.74
N GLY A 543 -38.24 32.58 -53.95
CA GLY A 543 -37.74 32.36 -55.32
C GLY A 543 -36.46 31.57 -55.51
N HIS A 544 -35.70 31.23 -54.46
CA HIS A 544 -34.44 30.52 -54.62
C HIS A 544 -34.35 29.26 -53.76
N SER A 545 -33.99 28.16 -54.43
CA SER A 545 -33.64 26.86 -53.88
C SER A 545 -32.52 26.99 -52.84
N SER A 546 -32.61 26.22 -51.76
CA SER A 546 -31.64 26.12 -50.64
C SER A 546 -30.35 25.37 -51.01
N VAL A 547 -29.93 25.46 -52.27
CA VAL A 547 -28.85 24.66 -52.85
C VAL A 547 -27.88 25.59 -53.59
N GLN A 548 -26.60 25.55 -53.21
CA GLN A 548 -25.51 26.21 -53.92
C GLN A 548 -24.77 25.18 -54.78
N ASP A 549 -24.55 25.50 -56.06
CA ASP A 549 -23.69 24.73 -56.97
C ASP A 549 -22.23 25.14 -56.78
N GLU A 550 -21.35 24.18 -56.47
CA GLU A 550 -19.92 24.37 -56.67
C GLU A 550 -19.58 24.22 -58.15
N GLY A 551 -19.01 25.29 -58.71
CA GLY A 551 -18.55 25.34 -60.09
C GLY A 551 -17.57 24.21 -60.42
N SER A 552 -17.83 23.55 -61.53
CA SER A 552 -16.99 22.52 -62.12
C SER A 552 -15.64 23.11 -62.59
N ASP A 553 -14.53 22.63 -62.04
CA ASP A 553 -13.25 22.65 -62.76
C ASP A 553 -12.40 21.39 -62.46
N TYR A 554 -12.20 20.61 -63.54
CA TYR A 554 -11.17 19.63 -63.87
C TYR A 554 -10.72 18.49 -62.92
N ASN A 555 -11.03 17.27 -63.38
CA ASN A 555 -10.18 16.06 -63.53
C ASN A 555 -8.92 15.90 -62.64
N SER A 556 -8.93 14.87 -61.78
CA SER A 556 -7.97 13.74 -61.89
C SER A 556 -8.33 12.59 -60.94
N ARG A 557 -8.08 11.36 -61.39
CA ARG A 557 -8.13 10.13 -60.60
C ARG A 557 -7.23 10.26 -59.36
N THR A 558 -7.77 10.20 -58.15
CA THR A 558 -7.05 9.70 -56.97
C THR A 558 -8.00 9.02 -55.99
N ALA A 559 -7.47 8.03 -55.30
CA ALA A 559 -8.16 7.05 -54.48
C ALA A 559 -8.90 7.69 -53.28
N TYR A 560 -9.95 6.99 -52.85
CA TYR A 560 -10.68 7.20 -51.60
C TYR A 560 -9.68 7.18 -50.42
N ASN A 561 -9.32 8.36 -49.91
CA ASN A 561 -8.60 8.51 -48.65
C ASN A 561 -9.58 8.99 -47.59
N GLY A 562 -9.88 8.11 -46.64
CA GLY A 562 -10.70 8.43 -45.48
C GLY A 562 -10.02 9.41 -44.53
N GLY A 563 -10.86 10.12 -43.77
CA GLY A 563 -10.47 10.87 -42.59
C GLY A 563 -10.07 12.32 -42.85
N LYS A 564 -10.98 13.27 -42.55
CA LYS A 564 -10.67 14.65 -42.13
C LYS A 564 -11.93 15.46 -41.78
N TYR A 565 -12.77 14.94 -40.88
CA TYR A 565 -13.71 15.79 -40.12
C TYR A 565 -13.87 15.23 -38.70
N ALA A 566 -12.79 15.34 -37.93
CA ALA A 566 -12.79 15.24 -36.47
C ALA A 566 -11.47 15.84 -35.96
N ALA A 567 -11.37 17.17 -35.98
CA ALA A 567 -10.39 17.92 -35.21
C ALA A 567 -10.94 19.34 -35.00
N VAL A 568 -11.51 19.56 -33.82
CA VAL A 568 -11.69 20.89 -33.27
C VAL A 568 -10.32 21.28 -32.69
N SER A 569 -9.57 22.09 -33.43
CA SER A 569 -8.37 22.76 -32.91
C SER A 569 -8.78 24.12 -32.37
N GLU A 570 -8.80 24.24 -31.04
CA GLU A 570 -8.94 25.49 -30.32
C GLU A 570 -7.53 26.06 -30.14
N GLU A 571 -7.17 27.05 -30.96
CA GLU A 571 -5.95 27.84 -30.76
C GLU A 571 -6.33 29.32 -30.95
N ILE A 572 -6.48 29.98 -29.80
CA ILE A 572 -6.77 31.41 -29.69
C ILE A 572 -5.45 32.15 -29.88
N ILE A 573 -5.33 32.92 -30.97
CA ILE A 573 -4.25 33.89 -31.18
C ILE A 573 -4.83 35.29 -30.91
N LEU A 574 -4.35 35.93 -29.84
CA LEU A 574 -4.60 37.33 -29.54
C LEU A 574 -3.35 38.15 -29.93
N GLU A 575 -3.53 39.13 -30.82
CA GLU A 575 -2.52 40.16 -31.11
C GLU A 575 -2.52 41.28 -30.06
N PRO A 576 -1.38 41.99 -29.88
CA PRO A 576 -1.16 42.91 -28.78
C PRO A 576 -1.61 44.36 -29.10
N LEU A 577 -2.15 45.05 -28.10
CA LEU A 577 -2.33 46.50 -28.10
C LEU A 577 -1.53 47.12 -26.94
N ASN A 578 -0.61 48.03 -27.30
CA ASN A 578 0.16 48.87 -26.41
C ASN A 578 -0.70 49.93 -25.70
N ASP A 579 -0.62 49.96 -24.36
CA ASP A 579 -0.37 51.09 -23.42
C ASP A 579 -1.28 52.35 -23.38
N PRO A 580 -1.29 53.21 -22.33
CA PRO A 580 -0.85 53.08 -20.92
C PRO A 580 -1.88 53.59 -19.87
N LYS A 581 -1.71 53.22 -18.59
CA LYS A 581 -1.71 54.09 -17.38
C LYS A 581 -1.97 53.28 -16.10
N GLY A 582 -1.03 53.39 -15.16
CA GLY A 582 -1.08 52.72 -13.86
C GLY A 582 -2.04 53.35 -12.85
N TRP A 583 -2.08 52.74 -11.66
CA TRP A 583 -1.83 53.37 -10.36
C TRP A 583 -1.71 52.26 -9.30
N ALA A 584 -0.82 52.53 -8.34
CA ALA A 584 -0.43 51.67 -7.25
C ALA A 584 -1.49 51.58 -6.14
N HIS A 585 -1.54 50.43 -5.46
CA HIS A 585 -1.42 50.32 -4.00
C HIS A 585 -1.02 48.90 -3.61
#